data_AF-A0A3D8JNW0-F1
#
_entry.id   AF-A0A3D8JNW0-F1
#
_cell.length_a   1.000
_cell.length_b   1.000
_cell.length_c   1.000
_cell.angle_alpha   90.00
_cell.angle_beta   90.00
_cell.angle_gamma   90.00
#
_symmetry.space_group_name_H-M   'P 1'
#
loop_
_entity.id
_entity.type
_entity.pdbx_description
1 polymer ?
#
loop_
_entity_poly.entity_id
_entity_poly.type
_entity_poly.pdbx_seq_one_letter_code
_entity_poly.pdbx_strand_id
1 'polypeptide(L)' 'METTLVQLSDGVKTMLALDEIDLDVPLSQIGVDSLNVVEMIIICQQVYCNVVNYDEISIDENTTLREIDQQMTALSVG' A
#
# COMPACT_ATOMS: atom_id res chain seq x y z
N MET A 1 -16.59 5.17 -7.90
CA MET A 1 -15.72 4.06 -7.46
C MET A 1 -14.36 4.68 -7.29
N GLU A 2 -13.92 4.87 -6.05
CA GLU A 2 -12.53 5.25 -5.81
C GLU A 2 -11.65 4.08 -6.23
N THR A 3 -10.51 4.37 -6.86
CA THR A 3 -9.55 3.33 -7.24
C THR A 3 -8.90 2.78 -5.98
N THR A 4 -8.48 1.52 -6.01
CA THR A 4 -7.74 0.87 -4.92
C THR A 4 -6.54 1.69 -4.47
N LEU A 5 -5.83 2.35 -5.40
CA LEU A 5 -4.75 3.28 -5.10
C LEU A 5 -5.16 4.44 -4.18
N VAL A 6 -6.36 5.02 -4.37
CA VAL A 6 -6.86 6.12 -3.53
C VAL A 6 -7.15 5.59 -2.13
N GLN A 7 -7.78 4.42 -2.02
CA GLN A 7 -8.08 3.80 -0.73
C GLN A 7 -6.81 3.40 0.04
N LEU A 8 -5.82 2.87 -0.67
CA LEU A 8 -4.49 2.57 -0.12
C LEU A 8 -3.82 3.84 0.39
N SER A 9 -3.83 4.91 -0.43
CA SER A 9 -3.30 6.21 -0.04
C SER A 9 -3.94 6.74 1.24
N ASP A 10 -5.27 6.71 1.33
CA ASP A 10 -6.00 7.22 2.49
C ASP A 10 -5.75 6.39 3.76
N GLY A 11 -5.60 5.08 3.62
CA GLY A 11 -5.18 4.20 4.72
C GLY A 11 -3.79 4.59 5.25
N VAL A 12 -2.83 4.81 4.36
CA VAL A 12 -1.45 5.18 4.72
C VAL A 12 -1.38 6.58 5.33
N LYS A 13 -2.14 7.54 4.80
CA LYS A 13 -2.28 8.88 5.39
C LYS A 13 -2.79 8.80 6.83
N THR A 14 -3.80 7.97 7.07
CA THR A 14 -4.38 7.77 8.39
C THR A 14 -3.37 7.12 9.34
N MET A 15 -2.66 6.09 8.88
CA MET A 15 -1.61 5.40 9.63
C MET A 15 -0.48 6.33 10.07
N LEU A 16 -0.03 7.22 9.18
CA LEU A 16 1.10 8.13 9.42
C LEU A 16 0.67 9.51 9.95
N ALA A 17 -0.64 9.75 10.10
CA ALA A 17 -1.22 11.06 10.43
C ALA A 17 -0.72 12.18 9.49
N LEU A 18 -0.72 11.90 8.18
CA LEU A 18 -0.33 12.83 7.12
C LEU A 18 -1.56 13.34 6.36
N ASP A 19 -1.57 14.62 6.00
CA ASP A 19 -2.63 15.19 5.15
C ASP A 19 -2.47 14.78 3.68
N GLU A 20 -1.22 14.74 3.21
CA GLU A 20 -0.85 14.39 1.84
C GLU A 20 0.37 13.47 1.82
N ILE A 21 0.40 12.58 0.83
CA ILE A 21 1.51 11.68 0.54
C ILE A 21 1.76 11.69 -0.96
N ASP A 22 3.02 11.62 -1.36
CA ASP A 22 3.40 11.42 -2.75
C ASP A 22 3.39 9.91 -3.05
N LEU A 23 2.67 9.50 -4.10
CA LEU A 23 2.49 8.09 -4.45
C LEU A 23 3.66 7.53 -5.25
N ASP A 24 4.53 8.42 -5.75
CA ASP A 24 5.64 8.12 -6.66
C ASP A 24 7.00 8.18 -5.94
N VAL A 25 7.00 8.43 -4.62
CA VAL A 25 8.22 8.37 -3.79
C VAL A 25 8.30 7.06 -3.00
N PRO A 26 9.52 6.62 -2.66
CA PRO A 26 9.72 5.44 -1.83
C PRO A 26 9.00 5.52 -0.48
N LEU A 27 8.49 4.39 0.00
CA LEU A 27 7.84 4.25 1.30
C LEU A 27 8.68 4.83 2.45
N SER A 28 10.01 4.64 2.42
CA SER A 28 10.93 5.25 3.41
C SER A 28 10.88 6.77 3.45
N GLN A 29 10.61 7.44 2.32
CA GLN A 29 10.51 8.90 2.26
C GLN A 29 9.17 9.41 2.76
N ILE A 30 8.13 8.58 2.73
CA ILE A 30 6.80 8.89 3.27
C ILE A 30 6.80 8.72 4.80
N GLY A 31 7.75 7.96 5.35
CA GLY A 31 7.84 7.65 6.78
C GLY A 31 7.35 6.24 7.14
N VAL A 32 7.16 5.38 6.13
CA VAL A 32 6.94 3.95 6.35
C VAL A 32 8.26 3.29 6.71
N ASP A 33 8.27 2.57 7.82
CA ASP A 33 9.41 1.88 8.40
C ASP A 33 9.04 0.45 8.82
N SER A 34 9.98 -0.26 9.43
CA SER A 34 9.77 -1.64 9.88
C SER A 34 8.75 -1.77 11.02
N LEU A 35 8.36 -0.68 11.70
CA LEU A 35 7.37 -0.69 12.76
C LEU A 35 5.96 -0.62 12.20
N ASN A 36 5.74 0.16 11.14
CA ASN A 36 4.43 0.35 10.53
C ASN A 36 4.19 -0.52 9.27
N VAL A 37 5.19 -1.27 8.79
CA VAL A 37 5.03 -2.23 7.68
C VAL A 37 3.93 -3.26 7.95
N VAL A 38 3.72 -3.66 9.20
CA VAL A 38 2.65 -4.61 9.56
C VAL A 38 1.26 -3.99 9.33
N GLU A 39 1.10 -2.72 9.72
CA GLU A 39 -0.15 -1.97 9.53
C GLU A 39 -0.39 -1.67 8.05
N MET A 40 0.68 -1.38 7.30
CA MET A 40 0.67 -1.28 5.83
C MET A 40 0.09 -2.55 5.16
N ILE A 41 0.51 -3.74 5.60
CA ILE A 41 -0.01 -5.02 5.07
C ILE A 41 -1.50 -5.17 5.40
N ILE A 42 -1.94 -4.77 6.60
CA ILE A 42 -3.35 -4.82 6.98
C ILE A 42 -4.19 -3.89 6.10
N ILE A 43 -3.72 -2.66 5.83
CA ILE A 43 -4.39 -1.73 4.91
C ILE A 43 -4.51 -2.37 3.53
N CYS A 44 -3.45 -3.00 3.03
CA CYS A 44 -3.50 -3.70 1.76
C CYS A 44 -4.56 -4.81 1.75
N GLN A 45 -4.66 -5.61 2.82
CA GLN A 45 -5.68 -6.67 2.92
C GLN A 45 -7.12 -6.13 2.93
N GLN A 46 -7.32 -4.93 3.49
CA GLN A 46 -8.63 -4.27 3.53
C GLN A 46 -9.02 -3.66 2.17
N VAL A 47 -8.04 -3.14 1.43
CA VAL A 47 -8.27 -2.52 0.12
C VAL A 47 -8.39 -3.57 -0.98
N TYR A 48 -7.50 -4.57 -0.98
CA TYR A 48 -7.38 -5.57 -2.04
C TYR A 48 -8.01 -6.91 -1.64
N CYS A 49 -9.30 -6.90 -1.32
CA CYS A 49 -10.04 -8.10 -0.88
C CYS A 49 -9.98 -9.31 -1.85
N ASN A 50 -9.63 -9.07 -3.11
CA ASN A 50 -9.54 -10.09 -4.17
C ASN A 50 -8.12 -10.66 -4.36
N VAL A 51 -7.13 -10.16 -3.61
CA VAL A 51 -5.79 -10.76 -3.59
C VAL A 51 -5.81 -11.94 -2.62
N VAL A 52 -5.47 -13.11 -3.14
CA VAL A 52 -5.46 -14.37 -2.36
C VAL A 52 -4.07 -14.82 -1.94
N ASN A 53 -3.03 -14.27 -2.58
CA ASN A 53 -1.63 -14.63 -2.33
C ASN A 53 -0.81 -13.39 -1.97
N TYR A 54 -0.69 -13.12 -0.66
CA TYR A 54 0.11 -12.00 -0.17
C TYR A 54 1.60 -12.31 -0.04
N ASP A 55 1.98 -13.59 -0.14
CA ASP A 55 3.39 -14.02 -0.04
C ASP A 55 4.21 -13.66 -1.29
N GLU A 56 3.54 -13.35 -2.41
CA GLU A 56 4.18 -12.91 -3.65
C GLU A 56 4.42 -11.39 -3.70
N ILE A 57 3.90 -10.64 -2.73
CA ILE A 57 4.06 -9.19 -2.71
C ILE A 57 5.41 -8.83 -2.11
N SER A 58 6.15 -7.98 -2.82
CA SER A 58 7.37 -7.39 -2.29
C SER A 58 7.08 -5.95 -1.87
N ILE A 59 7.06 -5.73 -0.55
CA ILE A 59 6.99 -4.39 0.06
C ILE A 59 8.32 -4.16 0.77
N ASP A 60 9.09 -3.21 0.27
CA ASP A 60 10.32 -2.75 0.90
C ASP A 60 10.34 -1.21 1.02
N GLU A 61 11.40 -0.70 1.63
CA GLU A 61 11.61 0.73 1.86
C GLU A 61 11.77 1.57 0.58
N ASN A 62 12.09 0.93 -0.55
CA ASN A 62 12.29 1.55 -1.86
C ASN A 62 11.04 1.50 -2.75
N THR A 63 10.10 0.63 -2.40
CA THR A 63 8.83 0.45 -3.11
C THR A 63 7.97 1.71 -2.97
N THR A 64 7.19 2.02 -3.99
CA THR A 64 6.21 3.12 -4.00
C THR A 64 4.79 2.60 -3.81
N LEU A 65 3.86 3.46 -3.39
CA LEU A 65 2.44 3.08 -3.26
C LEU A 65 1.84 2.68 -4.60
N ARG A 66 2.29 3.32 -5.69
CA ARG A 66 1.86 2.97 -7.04
C ARG A 66 2.32 1.57 -7.45
N GLU A 67 3.54 1.19 -7.12
CA GLU A 67 4.04 -0.17 -7.39
C GLU A 67 3.29 -1.22 -6.57
N ILE A 68 2.93 -0.92 -5.32
CA ILE A 68 2.11 -1.81 -4.49
C ILE A 68 0.74 -2.01 -5.13
N ASP A 69 0.06 -0.93 -5.52
CA ASP A 69 -1.24 -1.02 -6.20
C ASP A 69 -1.16 -1.83 -7.50
N GLN A 70 -0.10 -1.67 -8.29
CA GLN A 70 0.13 -2.47 -9.49
C GLN A 70 0.36 -3.95 -9.19
N GLN A 71 1.21 -4.28 -8.20
CA GLN A 71 1.46 -5.66 -7.78
C GLN A 71 0.16 -6.32 -7.30
N MET A 72 -0.60 -5.64 -6.44
CA MET A 72 -1.86 -6.15 -5.89
C MET A 72 -2.92 -6.33 -6.98
N THR A 73 -3.06 -5.36 -7.88
CA THR A 73 -4.01 -5.46 -8.99
C THR A 73 -3.64 -6.63 -9.92
N ALA A 74 -2.35 -6.86 -10.16
CA ALA A 74 -1.88 -8.00 -10.96
C ALA A 74 -2.13 -9.36 -10.28
N LEU A 75 -2.06 -9.41 -8.94
CA LEU A 75 -2.32 -10.60 -8.13
C LEU A 75 -3.82 -10.82 -7.82
N SER A 76 -4.65 -9.80 -8.02
CA SER A 76 -6.07 -9.89 -7.79
C SER A 76 -6.74 -10.79 -8.83
N VAL A 77 -7.53 -11.75 -8.37
CA VAL A 77 -8.38 -12.57 -9.24
C VAL A 77 -9.69 -11.81 -9.50
N GLY A 78 -9.92 -11.46 -10.77
CA GLY A 78 -11.14 -10.79 -11.24
C GLY A 78 -12.35 -11.70 -11.35
#